data_AF-A0A6A7AGJ6-F1
#
_entry.id   AF-A0A6A7AGJ6-F1
#
_cell.length_a   1.000
_cell.length_b   1.000
_cell.length_c   1.000
_cell.angle_alpha   90.00
_cell.angle_beta   90.00
_cell.angle_gamma   90.00
#
_symmetry.space_group_name_H-M   'P 1'
#
loop_
_entity.id
_entity.type
_entity.pdbx_description
1 polymer ?
#
loop_
_entity_poly.entity_id
_entity_poly.type
_entity_poly.pdbx_seq_one_letter_code
_entity_poly.pdbx_strand_id
1 'polypeptide(L)'
;MPHNQDEERAGEDERTPMLGRSSRQGKPDNDDAGDSKWSILNLLQFLGGGIYAPDPSTYDPIEILLNTEDEKERDDLTRKWKDNKLSELNFVGVVSALLAGVLTSTGSWPNILPNGQASPWSVRTSWYCGIILALFSILCAADQTVRLHRLSSHRDGLDNIRNLLAKNGKANVVSGRRKPSLIQIMTWQMPVMFLTTATLCMIVGMFLHVWSATTHLKKPSFWDDHTKVAVTYTVVAIFSIIVFFIGQVSLFSSVRR
;
A
#
# COMPACT_ATOMS: atom_id res chain seq x y z
N MET A 1 -2.03 -23.09 -72.62
CA MET A 1 -3.12 -23.03 -73.62
C MET A 1 -4.44 -22.77 -72.89
N PRO A 2 -5.32 -21.96 -73.50
CA PRO A 2 -6.50 -21.31 -72.93
C PRO A 2 -7.65 -22.33 -72.80
N HIS A 3 -8.83 -22.07 -72.21
CA HIS A 3 -9.86 -21.08 -72.55
C HIS A 3 -10.96 -21.25 -71.45
N ASN A 4 -11.42 -20.19 -70.77
CA ASN A 4 -12.57 -19.34 -71.13
C ASN A 4 -13.89 -20.11 -70.94
N GLN A 5 -14.82 -19.71 -70.06
CA GLN A 5 -15.91 -18.74 -70.30
C GLN A 5 -16.95 -18.95 -69.16
N ASP A 6 -17.78 -18.04 -68.67
CA ASP A 6 -18.16 -16.64 -68.96
C ASP A 6 -19.05 -16.19 -67.77
N GLU A 7 -18.83 -15.01 -67.18
CA GLU A 7 -19.54 -13.72 -67.41
C GLU A 7 -20.88 -13.59 -66.64
N GLU A 8 -20.97 -12.67 -65.66
CA GLU A 8 -21.53 -11.29 -65.76
C GLU A 8 -22.98 -11.26 -65.22
N ARG A 9 -23.56 -10.25 -64.54
CA ARG A 9 -23.35 -8.82 -64.22
C ARG A 9 -24.33 -8.53 -63.05
N ALA A 10 -23.99 -7.79 -61.98
CA ALA A 10 -23.87 -6.33 -61.84
C ALA A 10 -25.20 -5.53 -61.87
N GLY A 11 -25.33 -4.62 -60.90
CA GLY A 11 -26.31 -3.51 -60.83
C GLY A 11 -27.33 -3.63 -59.69
N GLU A 12 -27.67 -2.64 -58.87
CA GLU A 12 -27.13 -1.34 -58.43
C GLU A 12 -28.18 -0.77 -57.46
N ASP A 13 -27.74 0.11 -56.55
CA ASP A 13 -28.48 1.24 -55.96
C ASP A 13 -29.51 1.13 -54.80
N GLU A 14 -29.10 1.81 -53.72
CA GLU A 14 -29.78 2.92 -53.04
C GLU A 14 -30.69 2.72 -51.80
N ARG A 15 -30.30 3.49 -50.76
CA ARG A 15 -31.11 4.19 -49.72
C ARG A 15 -31.30 3.54 -48.34
N THR A 16 -30.55 4.06 -47.37
CA THR A 16 -30.99 4.26 -45.97
C THR A 16 -32.11 5.30 -45.89
N PRO A 17 -33.02 5.18 -44.91
CA PRO A 17 -33.00 6.17 -43.81
C PRO A 17 -33.39 5.64 -42.41
N MET A 18 -32.62 6.12 -41.42
CA MET A 18 -33.02 6.79 -40.15
C MET A 18 -34.08 6.19 -39.19
N LEU A 19 -33.59 5.86 -37.99
CA LEU A 19 -34.06 6.30 -36.65
C LEU A 19 -35.55 6.18 -36.28
N GLY A 20 -35.86 5.14 -35.49
CA GLY A 20 -37.04 5.05 -34.63
C GLY A 20 -36.68 5.18 -33.15
N ARG A 21 -37.04 6.33 -32.58
CA ARG A 21 -36.93 6.73 -31.17
C ARG A 21 -37.93 5.97 -30.30
N SER A 22 -37.47 5.28 -29.24
CA SER A 22 -38.34 4.81 -28.16
C SER A 22 -37.75 5.17 -26.81
N SER A 23 -38.37 6.18 -26.22
CA SER A 23 -38.25 6.62 -24.83
C SER A 23 -38.63 5.49 -23.87
N ARG A 24 -37.75 5.15 -22.93
CA ARG A 24 -38.15 4.54 -21.66
C ARG A 24 -37.46 5.26 -20.52
N GLN A 25 -38.30 6.00 -19.80
CA GLN A 25 -38.00 6.74 -18.59
C GLN A 25 -38.19 5.80 -17.39
N GLY A 26 -37.29 5.90 -16.41
CA GLY A 26 -37.56 5.56 -15.03
C GLY A 26 -36.76 4.40 -14.44
N LYS A 27 -35.59 4.71 -13.86
CA LYS A 27 -35.26 4.41 -12.45
C LYS A 27 -33.93 5.08 -12.07
N PRO A 28 -33.85 5.94 -11.05
CA PRO A 28 -32.59 6.22 -10.38
C PRO A 28 -32.43 5.14 -9.30
N ASP A 29 -31.72 4.05 -9.61
CA ASP A 29 -31.24 3.16 -8.56
C ASP A 29 -29.92 3.74 -8.02
N ASN A 30 -29.90 3.94 -6.71
CA ASN A 30 -28.78 4.39 -5.90
C ASN A 30 -27.47 3.68 -6.27
N ASP A 31 -26.54 4.42 -6.88
CA ASP A 31 -25.15 4.00 -7.10
C ASP A 31 -24.19 4.54 -6.01
N ASP A 32 -24.68 4.91 -4.82
CA ASP A 32 -23.84 5.38 -3.70
C ASP A 32 -22.98 4.25 -3.06
N ALA A 33 -23.20 2.99 -3.44
CA ALA A 33 -22.37 1.87 -2.99
C ALA A 33 -21.11 1.65 -3.85
N GLY A 34 -21.02 2.28 -5.02
CA GLY A 34 -19.88 2.18 -5.94
C GLY A 34 -18.70 3.05 -5.52
N ASP A 35 -18.96 4.23 -4.95
CA ASP A 35 -17.93 5.23 -4.65
C ASP A 35 -17.06 4.80 -3.44
N SER A 36 -17.68 4.20 -2.41
CA SER A 36 -16.95 3.63 -1.27
C SER A 36 -16.07 2.44 -1.67
N LYS A 37 -16.58 1.53 -2.52
CA LYS A 37 -15.79 0.38 -3.00
C LYS A 37 -14.65 0.83 -3.89
N TRP A 38 -14.86 1.83 -4.74
CA TRP A 38 -13.81 2.40 -5.58
C TRP A 38 -12.76 3.14 -4.73
N SER A 39 -13.16 3.88 -3.70
CA SER A 39 -12.23 4.51 -2.76
C SER A 39 -11.44 3.49 -1.93
N ILE A 40 -12.06 2.39 -1.49
CA ILE A 40 -11.36 1.33 -0.73
C ILE A 40 -10.44 0.53 -1.65
N LEU A 41 -10.82 0.27 -2.90
CA LEU A 41 -9.97 -0.40 -3.88
C LEU A 41 -8.81 0.50 -4.32
N ASN A 42 -9.04 1.80 -4.52
CA ASN A 42 -7.97 2.77 -4.77
C ASN A 42 -7.06 2.92 -3.54
N LEU A 43 -7.62 2.90 -2.33
CA LEU A 43 -6.85 2.85 -1.08
C LEU A 43 -6.01 1.57 -1.00
N LEU A 44 -6.60 0.41 -1.31
CA LEU A 44 -5.90 -0.87 -1.33
C LEU A 44 -4.90 -0.99 -2.48
N GLN A 45 -5.10 -0.29 -3.60
CA GLN A 45 -4.19 -0.22 -4.73
C GLN A 45 -3.14 0.88 -4.57
N PHE A 46 -3.39 1.90 -3.76
CA PHE A 46 -2.43 2.95 -3.41
C PHE A 46 -1.52 2.48 -2.27
N LEU A 47 -2.10 1.87 -1.23
CA LEU A 47 -1.35 1.09 -0.24
C LEU A 47 -0.72 -0.12 -0.94
N GLY A 48 -1.47 -0.84 -1.78
CA GLY A 48 -1.02 -1.99 -2.55
C GLY A 48 0.01 -1.69 -3.64
N GLY A 49 0.06 -0.46 -4.14
CA GLY A 49 0.87 -0.04 -5.29
C GLY A 49 2.04 0.86 -4.90
N GLY A 50 1.94 1.56 -3.77
CA GLY A 50 3.02 2.36 -3.19
C GLY A 50 3.73 1.68 -2.00
N ILE A 51 3.12 0.67 -1.37
CA ILE A 51 3.73 -0.10 -0.27
C ILE A 51 3.89 -1.59 -0.60
N TYR A 52 2.95 -2.25 -1.32
CA TYR A 52 3.04 -3.70 -1.59
C TYR A 52 3.56 -4.10 -2.97
N ALA A 53 3.41 -3.25 -4.01
CA ALA A 53 4.07 -3.42 -5.29
C ALA A 53 5.39 -2.64 -5.25
N PRO A 54 6.51 -3.21 -5.71
CA PRO A 54 7.77 -2.48 -5.78
C PRO A 54 7.58 -1.29 -6.74
N ASP A 55 7.41 -0.10 -6.16
CA ASP A 55 7.20 1.15 -6.86
C ASP A 55 8.39 1.44 -7.80
N PRO A 56 8.18 2.07 -8.97
CA PRO A 56 9.28 2.53 -9.82
C PRO A 56 10.30 3.36 -9.02
N SER A 57 9.87 4.11 -7.99
CA SER A 57 10.77 4.87 -7.12
C SER A 57 11.77 4.03 -6.34
N THR A 58 11.47 2.75 -6.05
CA THR A 58 12.43 1.83 -5.40
C THR A 58 13.19 1.00 -6.43
N TYR A 59 12.55 0.68 -7.57
CA TYR A 59 13.14 -0.13 -8.64
C TYR A 59 14.18 0.66 -9.45
N ASP A 60 13.86 1.88 -9.87
CA ASP A 60 14.65 2.69 -10.80
C ASP A 60 16.03 3.06 -10.22
N PRO A 61 16.16 3.49 -8.94
CA PRO A 61 17.48 3.77 -8.38
C PRO A 61 18.36 2.53 -8.30
N ILE A 62 17.76 1.35 -8.05
CA ILE A 62 18.50 0.08 -8.00
C ILE A 62 18.91 -0.34 -9.41
N GLU A 63 18.07 -0.14 -10.43
CA GLU A 63 18.46 -0.41 -11.81
C GLU A 63 19.61 0.52 -12.26
N ILE A 64 19.53 1.82 -11.96
CA ILE A 64 20.57 2.80 -12.30
C ILE A 64 21.89 2.44 -11.61
N LEU A 65 21.83 2.18 -10.29
CA LEU A 65 22.94 1.69 -9.47
C LEU A 65 23.62 0.45 -10.09
N LEU A 66 22.86 -0.50 -10.62
CA LEU A 66 23.40 -1.76 -11.13
C LEU A 66 24.00 -1.63 -12.53
N ASN A 67 23.61 -0.61 -13.30
CA ASN A 67 23.95 -0.46 -14.72
C ASN A 67 24.82 0.78 -15.02
N THR A 68 25.21 1.56 -14.01
CA THR A 68 26.16 2.68 -14.17
C THR A 68 27.52 2.15 -14.63
N GLU A 69 28.06 2.74 -15.70
CA GLU A 69 29.31 2.31 -16.34
C GLU A 69 30.56 2.71 -15.56
N ASP A 70 30.57 3.91 -14.96
CA ASP A 70 31.68 4.38 -14.11
C ASP A 70 31.67 3.66 -12.77
N GLU A 71 32.78 2.99 -12.46
CA GLU A 71 32.98 2.24 -11.22
C GLU A 71 32.90 3.14 -9.98
N LYS A 72 33.43 4.37 -10.07
CA LYS A 72 33.43 5.31 -8.93
C LYS A 72 32.03 5.84 -8.66
N GLU A 73 31.31 6.25 -9.70
CA GLU A 73 29.91 6.67 -9.58
C GLU A 73 29.03 5.53 -9.07
N ARG A 74 29.25 4.31 -9.58
CA ARG A 74 28.54 3.12 -9.11
C ARG A 74 28.77 2.88 -7.62
N ASP A 75 30.01 3.02 -7.13
CA ASP A 75 30.37 2.84 -5.71
C ASP A 75 29.70 3.89 -4.83
N ASP A 76 29.68 5.15 -5.27
CA ASP A 76 29.01 6.24 -4.58
C ASP A 76 27.50 6.03 -4.49
N LEU A 77 26.85 5.66 -5.60
CA LEU A 77 25.42 5.31 -5.63
C LEU A 77 25.10 4.12 -4.70
N THR A 78 25.98 3.12 -4.63
CA THR A 78 25.81 1.96 -3.74
C THR A 78 25.88 2.38 -2.28
N ARG A 79 26.85 3.25 -1.95
CA ARG A 79 27.02 3.79 -0.60
C ARG A 79 25.81 4.63 -0.19
N LYS A 80 25.35 5.53 -1.06
CA LYS A 80 24.15 6.34 -0.85
C LYS A 80 22.90 5.49 -0.62
N TRP A 81 22.67 4.48 -1.46
CA TRP A 81 21.55 3.55 -1.28
C TRP A 81 21.61 2.84 0.07
N LYS A 82 22.78 2.31 0.43
CA LYS A 82 22.99 1.58 1.69
C LYS A 82 22.76 2.50 2.90
N ASP A 83 23.31 3.71 2.90
CA ASP A 83 23.15 4.66 4.01
C ASP A 83 21.68 5.11 4.14
N ASN A 84 21.00 5.39 3.02
CA ASN A 84 19.57 5.72 3.02
C ASN A 84 18.72 4.56 3.55
N LYS A 85 18.99 3.33 3.10
CA LYS A 85 18.24 2.15 3.53
C LYS A 85 18.48 1.83 5.01
N LEU A 86 19.70 2.00 5.53
CA LEU A 86 19.98 1.87 6.97
C LEU A 86 19.21 2.92 7.79
N SER A 87 19.18 4.16 7.32
CA SER A 87 18.43 5.25 7.97
C SER A 87 16.92 4.94 8.01
N GLU A 88 16.37 4.48 6.89
CA GLU A 88 14.97 4.04 6.77
C GLU A 88 14.65 2.89 7.73
N LEU A 89 15.47 1.84 7.78
CA LEU A 89 15.26 0.69 8.66
C LEU A 89 15.31 1.10 10.14
N ASN A 90 16.23 1.99 10.53
CA ASN A 90 16.30 2.50 11.89
C ASN A 90 15.04 3.31 12.25
N PHE A 91 14.59 4.18 11.35
CA PHE A 91 13.36 4.94 11.53
C PHE A 91 12.14 4.00 11.70
N VAL A 92 12.01 2.99 10.83
CA VAL A 92 10.94 1.99 10.92
C VAL A 92 11.00 1.22 12.24
N GLY A 93 12.20 0.87 12.72
CA GLY A 93 12.39 0.22 14.02
C GLY A 93 11.85 1.04 15.18
N VAL A 94 12.18 2.34 15.23
CA VAL A 94 11.68 3.27 16.27
C VAL A 94 10.17 3.42 16.19
N VAL A 95 9.61 3.68 15.00
CA VAL A 95 8.16 3.87 14.83
C VAL A 95 7.38 2.60 15.17
N SER A 96 7.92 1.42 14.84
CA SER A 96 7.30 0.13 15.18
C SER A 96 7.23 -0.11 16.69
N ALA A 97 8.31 0.23 17.42
CA ALA A 97 8.32 0.13 18.88
C ALA A 97 7.29 1.05 19.53
N LEU A 98 7.20 2.30 19.06
CA LEU A 98 6.21 3.26 19.53
C LEU A 98 4.78 2.78 19.25
N LEU A 99 4.51 2.28 18.04
CA LEU A 99 3.19 1.76 17.67
C LEU A 99 2.80 0.55 18.52
N ALA A 100 3.72 -0.38 18.77
CA ALA A 100 3.48 -1.53 19.64
C ALA A 100 3.15 -1.10 21.09
N GLY A 101 3.85 -0.07 21.59
CA GLY A 101 3.58 0.54 22.89
C GLY A 101 2.18 1.18 22.97
N VAL A 102 1.81 1.95 21.95
CA VAL A 102 0.47 2.56 21.84
C VAL A 102 -0.60 1.48 21.79
N LEU A 103 -0.46 0.45 20.95
CA LEU A 103 -1.40 -0.66 20.82
C LEU A 103 -1.60 -1.41 22.14
N THR A 104 -0.51 -1.65 22.87
CA THR A 104 -0.55 -2.33 24.17
C THR A 104 -1.26 -1.47 25.21
N SER A 105 -0.97 -0.16 25.25
CA SER A 105 -1.63 0.77 26.17
C SER A 105 -3.12 0.94 25.87
N THR A 106 -3.52 1.04 24.59
CA THR A 106 -4.93 1.11 24.19
C THR A 106 -5.71 -0.13 24.61
N GLY A 107 -5.06 -1.30 24.63
CA GLY A 107 -5.64 -2.55 25.13
C GLY A 107 -6.04 -2.53 26.60
N SER A 108 -5.41 -1.66 27.40
CA SER A 108 -5.65 -1.51 28.84
C SER A 108 -6.70 -0.44 29.20
N TRP A 109 -7.26 0.27 28.22
CA TRP A 109 -8.23 1.32 28.51
C TRP A 109 -9.49 0.74 29.16
N PRO A 110 -10.06 1.43 30.16
CA PRO A 110 -11.29 1.00 30.79
C PRO A 110 -12.39 0.85 29.73
N ASN A 111 -13.11 -0.26 29.76
CA ASN A 111 -14.19 -0.52 28.81
C ASN A 111 -15.13 0.68 28.79
N ILE A 112 -15.26 1.32 27.63
CA ILE A 112 -16.20 2.42 27.38
C ILE A 112 -17.66 1.91 27.41
N LEU A 113 -17.87 0.63 27.75
CA LEU A 113 -19.14 -0.06 27.79
C LEU A 113 -19.75 0.09 29.21
N PRO A 114 -20.91 0.75 29.36
CA PRO A 114 -21.47 1.13 30.66
C PRO A 114 -21.94 -0.03 31.54
N ASN A 115 -21.87 -1.29 31.09
CA ASN A 115 -22.43 -2.45 31.79
C ASN A 115 -21.40 -3.52 32.21
N GLY A 116 -20.09 -3.21 32.20
CA GLY A 116 -19.07 -4.20 32.55
C GLY A 116 -18.95 -5.36 31.56
N GLN A 117 -19.53 -5.23 30.36
CA GLN A 117 -19.37 -6.21 29.28
C GLN A 117 -18.02 -6.02 28.59
N ALA A 118 -17.37 -7.14 28.27
CA ALA A 118 -16.10 -7.15 27.56
C ALA A 118 -16.25 -6.54 26.15
N SER A 119 -15.23 -5.80 25.73
CA SER A 119 -15.12 -5.34 24.34
C SER A 119 -15.31 -6.50 23.34
N PRO A 120 -15.96 -6.25 22.19
CA PRO A 120 -16.19 -7.28 21.18
C PRO A 120 -14.89 -8.01 20.83
N TRP A 121 -15.00 -9.31 20.61
CA TRP A 121 -13.84 -10.14 20.29
C TRP A 121 -13.08 -9.62 19.06
N SER A 122 -13.80 -9.03 18.08
CA SER A 122 -13.21 -8.43 16.88
C SER A 122 -12.24 -7.28 17.19
N VAL A 123 -12.57 -6.41 18.16
CA VAL A 123 -11.72 -5.29 18.57
C VAL A 123 -10.43 -5.81 19.20
N ARG A 124 -10.56 -6.76 20.14
CA ARG A 124 -9.41 -7.36 20.81
C ARG A 124 -8.50 -8.12 19.84
N THR A 125 -9.08 -8.91 18.94
CA THR A 125 -8.34 -9.62 17.90
C THR A 125 -7.59 -8.65 16.98
N SER A 126 -8.22 -7.54 16.57
CA SER A 126 -7.56 -6.49 15.76
C SER A 126 -6.33 -5.93 16.47
N TRP A 127 -6.44 -5.62 17.77
CA TRP A 127 -5.31 -5.11 18.54
C TRP A 127 -4.18 -6.14 18.68
N TYR A 128 -4.49 -7.41 18.98
CA TYR A 128 -3.48 -8.46 19.04
C TYR A 128 -2.79 -8.70 17.69
N CYS A 129 -3.53 -8.69 16.59
CA CYS A 129 -2.96 -8.77 15.24
C CYS A 129 -2.04 -7.57 14.96
N GLY A 130 -2.45 -6.36 15.35
CA GLY A 130 -1.63 -5.16 15.21
C GLY A 130 -0.31 -5.25 15.99
N ILE A 131 -0.35 -5.75 17.23
CA ILE A 131 0.85 -5.93 18.08
C ILE A 131 1.80 -6.93 17.42
N ILE A 132 1.29 -8.09 16.98
CA ILE A 132 2.12 -9.10 16.32
C ILE A 132 2.79 -8.51 15.06
N LEU A 133 2.04 -7.81 14.22
CA LEU A 133 2.58 -7.19 13.01
C LEU A 133 3.63 -6.11 13.33
N ALA A 134 3.41 -5.29 14.36
CA ALA A 134 4.40 -4.30 14.79
C ALA A 134 5.69 -4.97 15.34
N LEU A 135 5.56 -6.09 16.05
CA LEU A 135 6.70 -6.89 16.51
C LEU A 135 7.48 -7.54 15.36
N PHE A 136 6.80 -8.05 14.34
CA PHE A 136 7.47 -8.55 13.14
C PHE A 136 8.14 -7.43 12.34
N SER A 137 7.54 -6.23 12.27
CA SER A 137 8.17 -5.07 11.66
C SER A 137 9.51 -4.71 12.31
N ILE A 138 9.54 -4.58 13.66
CA ILE A 138 10.78 -4.26 14.38
C ILE A 138 11.82 -5.38 14.25
N LEU A 139 11.41 -6.65 14.32
CA LEU A 139 12.32 -7.78 14.14
C LEU A 139 12.91 -7.79 12.74
N CYS A 140 12.10 -7.61 11.70
CA CYS A 140 12.59 -7.55 10.32
C CYS A 140 13.51 -6.35 10.11
N ALA A 141 13.19 -5.16 10.66
CA ALA A 141 14.06 -3.99 10.57
C ALA A 141 15.43 -4.23 11.23
N ALA A 142 15.43 -4.84 12.42
CA ALA A 142 16.65 -5.18 13.15
C ALA A 142 17.49 -6.22 12.39
N ASP A 143 16.88 -7.31 11.92
CA ASP A 143 17.56 -8.37 11.17
C ASP A 143 18.18 -7.84 9.87
N GLN A 144 17.45 -7.00 9.14
CA GLN A 144 17.94 -6.39 7.90
C GLN A 144 19.09 -5.42 8.17
N THR A 145 18.99 -4.62 9.23
CA THR A 145 20.05 -3.70 9.67
C THR A 145 21.34 -4.46 10.00
N VAL A 146 21.25 -5.52 10.82
CA VAL A 146 22.40 -6.34 11.20
C VAL A 146 23.02 -7.03 9.97
N ARG A 147 22.20 -7.61 9.11
CA ARG A 147 22.69 -8.26 7.87
C ARG A 147 23.39 -7.25 6.96
N LEU A 148 22.83 -6.06 6.79
CA LEU A 148 23.41 -5.02 5.95
C LEU A 148 24.71 -4.47 6.55
N HIS A 149 24.80 -4.30 7.88
CA HIS A 149 26.05 -3.94 8.56
C HIS A 149 27.14 -4.99 8.39
N ARG A 150 26.79 -6.28 8.57
CA ARG A 150 27.73 -7.40 8.37
C ARG A 150 28.23 -7.49 6.93
N LEU A 151 27.34 -7.23 5.96
CA LEU A 151 27.69 -7.21 4.55
C LEU A 151 28.62 -6.03 4.23
N SER A 152 28.35 -4.86 4.80
CA SER A 152 29.11 -3.62 4.56
C SER A 152 30.50 -3.63 5.20
N SER A 153 30.76 -4.52 6.15
CA SER A 153 32.06 -4.65 6.83
C SER A 153 33.06 -5.53 6.07
N HIS A 154 32.66 -6.16 4.96
CA HIS A 154 33.56 -6.91 4.09
C HIS A 154 34.35 -5.98 3.16
N ARG A 155 35.57 -6.40 2.78
CA ARG A 155 36.44 -5.69 1.82
C ARG A 155 35.72 -5.39 0.50
N ASP A 156 34.93 -6.34 0.02
CA ASP A 156 34.13 -6.24 -1.21
C ASP A 156 32.64 -5.99 -0.89
N GLY A 157 32.36 -5.27 0.20
CA GLY A 157 31.00 -5.07 0.72
C GLY A 157 30.04 -4.45 -0.29
N LEU A 158 30.51 -3.48 -1.10
CA LEU A 158 29.69 -2.81 -2.12
C LEU A 158 29.34 -3.77 -3.27
N ASP A 159 30.27 -4.62 -3.71
CA ASP A 159 30.01 -5.61 -4.75
C ASP A 159 29.07 -6.72 -4.29
N ASN A 160 29.21 -7.14 -3.03
CA ASN A 160 28.28 -8.10 -2.45
C ASN A 160 26.87 -7.51 -2.28
N ILE A 161 26.74 -6.22 -1.95
CA ILE A 161 25.44 -5.51 -1.95
C ILE A 161 24.83 -5.53 -3.35
N ARG A 162 25.60 -5.24 -4.41
CA ARG A 162 25.09 -5.27 -5.79
C ARG A 162 24.67 -6.67 -6.24
N ASN A 163 25.44 -7.69 -5.87
CA ASN A 163 25.08 -9.08 -6.15
C ASN A 163 23.83 -9.51 -5.37
N LEU A 164 23.64 -8.96 -4.16
CA LEU A 164 22.40 -8.99 -3.38
C LEU A 164 21.40 -7.91 -3.79
N LEU A 165 21.44 -7.38 -4.99
CA LEU A 165 20.35 -6.54 -5.51
C LEU A 165 20.00 -7.01 -6.92
N ALA A 166 20.99 -7.52 -7.65
CA ALA A 166 20.83 -8.19 -8.91
C ALA A 166 20.08 -9.52 -8.77
N LYS A 167 19.23 -9.83 -9.75
CA LYS A 167 18.65 -11.17 -9.91
C LYS A 167 19.77 -12.15 -10.22
N ASN A 168 19.81 -13.28 -9.49
CA ASN A 168 20.69 -14.43 -9.78
C ASN A 168 20.29 -15.05 -11.13
N GLY A 169 20.81 -14.46 -12.20
CA GLY A 169 20.65 -14.87 -13.57
C GLY A 169 21.66 -14.08 -14.36
N LYS A 170 22.50 -14.79 -15.14
CA LYS A 170 23.54 -14.23 -16.00
C LYS A 170 23.02 -12.92 -16.61
N ALA A 171 23.79 -11.83 -16.46
CA ALA A 171 23.50 -10.56 -17.12
C ALA A 171 23.07 -10.87 -18.54
N ASN A 172 21.94 -10.31 -18.97
CA ASN A 172 21.32 -10.72 -20.22
C ASN A 172 22.36 -10.49 -21.33
N VAL A 173 22.89 -11.57 -21.92
CA VAL A 173 24.11 -11.54 -22.76
C VAL A 173 23.95 -10.58 -23.94
N VAL A 174 22.70 -10.32 -24.33
CA VAL A 174 22.30 -9.42 -25.42
C VAL A 174 22.35 -7.93 -25.04
N SER A 175 22.22 -7.58 -23.75
CA SER A 175 22.09 -6.19 -23.31
C SER A 175 23.14 -5.76 -22.27
N GLY A 176 23.90 -6.68 -21.68
CA GLY A 176 24.86 -6.38 -20.60
C GLY A 176 24.23 -5.90 -19.29
N ARG A 177 22.91 -5.62 -19.26
CA ARG A 177 22.21 -5.04 -18.11
C ARG A 177 21.94 -6.07 -17.02
N ARG A 178 22.22 -5.69 -15.78
CA ARG A 178 21.83 -6.43 -14.56
C ARG A 178 20.44 -5.95 -14.14
N LYS A 179 19.48 -6.88 -14.09
CA LYS A 179 18.13 -6.59 -13.60
C LYS A 179 18.07 -6.75 -12.08
N PRO A 180 17.39 -5.84 -11.36
CA PRO A 180 17.19 -6.00 -9.93
C PRO A 180 16.22 -7.16 -9.61
N SER A 181 16.44 -7.82 -8.48
CA SER A 181 15.61 -8.92 -7.99
C SER A 181 14.38 -8.38 -7.27
N LEU A 182 13.19 -8.60 -7.83
CA LEU A 182 11.92 -8.18 -7.22
C LEU A 182 11.70 -8.81 -5.84
N ILE A 183 12.10 -10.07 -5.64
CA ILE A 183 11.98 -10.78 -4.36
C ILE A 183 12.86 -10.11 -3.30
N GLN A 184 14.03 -9.63 -3.72
CA GLN A 184 14.95 -8.94 -2.84
C GLN A 184 14.45 -7.55 -2.47
N ILE A 185 13.93 -6.80 -3.45
CA ILE A 185 13.28 -5.51 -3.21
C ILE A 185 12.11 -5.69 -2.24
N MET A 186 11.28 -6.72 -2.45
CA MET A 186 10.16 -7.04 -1.56
C MET A 186 10.65 -7.35 -0.14
N THR A 187 11.75 -8.09 0.00
CA THR A 187 12.35 -8.39 1.30
C THR A 187 12.78 -7.12 2.03
N TRP A 188 13.47 -6.20 1.35
CA TRP A 188 13.89 -4.92 1.93
C TRP A 188 12.73 -3.96 2.27
N GLN A 189 11.52 -4.23 1.77
CA GLN A 189 10.31 -3.48 2.06
C GLN A 189 9.39 -4.15 3.09
N MET A 190 9.67 -5.41 3.48
CA MET A 190 8.88 -6.15 4.48
C MET A 190 8.65 -5.41 5.80
N PRO A 191 9.65 -4.73 6.41
CA PRO A 191 9.43 -4.00 7.66
C PRO A 191 8.35 -2.92 7.50
N VAL A 192 8.40 -2.16 6.41
CA VAL A 192 7.42 -1.11 6.10
C VAL A 192 6.04 -1.72 5.82
N MET A 193 5.96 -2.84 5.11
CA MET A 193 4.70 -3.56 4.87
C MET A 193 4.05 -4.02 6.19
N PHE A 194 4.83 -4.59 7.10
CA PHE A 194 4.31 -5.00 8.41
C PHE A 194 3.86 -3.81 9.25
N LEU A 195 4.64 -2.73 9.29
CA LEU A 195 4.29 -1.51 10.02
C LEU A 195 3.01 -0.86 9.51
N THR A 196 2.85 -0.78 8.19
CA THR A 196 1.67 -0.20 7.56
C THR A 196 0.44 -1.09 7.78
N THR A 197 0.58 -2.42 7.69
CA THR A 197 -0.49 -3.36 8.08
C THR A 197 -0.90 -3.18 9.54
N ALA A 198 0.07 -3.07 10.45
CA ALA A 198 -0.17 -2.87 11.88
C ALA A 198 -0.95 -1.57 12.13
N THR A 199 -0.58 -0.49 11.42
CA THR A 199 -1.25 0.81 11.50
C THR A 199 -2.68 0.74 10.98
N LEU A 200 -2.94 0.07 9.86
CA LEU A 200 -4.29 -0.13 9.34
C LEU A 200 -5.15 -0.95 10.32
N CYS A 201 -4.56 -2.01 10.87
CA CYS A 201 -5.21 -2.86 11.87
C CYS A 201 -5.58 -2.05 13.14
N MET A 202 -4.73 -1.09 13.53
CA MET A 202 -5.01 -0.16 14.63
C MET A 202 -6.19 0.74 14.30
N ILE A 203 -6.17 1.40 13.13
CA ILE A 203 -7.23 2.32 12.70
C ILE A 203 -8.57 1.59 12.68
N VAL A 204 -8.63 0.41 12.05
CA VAL A 204 -9.85 -0.42 12.01
C VAL A 204 -10.28 -0.84 13.41
N GLY A 205 -9.35 -1.31 14.24
CA GLY A 205 -9.63 -1.70 15.63
C GLY A 205 -10.22 -0.55 16.45
N MET A 206 -9.74 0.67 16.26
CA MET A 206 -10.26 1.86 16.93
C MET A 206 -11.65 2.27 16.44
N PHE A 207 -11.91 2.22 15.12
CA PHE A 207 -13.26 2.46 14.60
C PHE A 207 -14.27 1.45 15.15
N LEU A 208 -13.92 0.15 15.17
CA LEU A 208 -14.77 -0.89 15.74
C LEU A 208 -14.99 -0.70 17.25
N HIS A 209 -13.95 -0.28 17.99
CA HIS A 209 -14.05 -0.03 19.42
C HIS A 209 -15.04 1.09 19.73
N VAL A 210 -14.93 2.21 19.01
CA VAL A 210 -15.77 3.39 19.20
C VAL A 210 -17.23 3.11 18.84
N TRP A 211 -17.47 2.43 17.71
CA TRP A 211 -18.84 2.16 17.25
C TRP A 211 -19.53 1.06 18.07
N SER A 212 -18.76 0.09 18.58
CA SER A 212 -19.29 -0.91 19.49
C SER A 212 -19.84 -0.31 20.78
N ALA A 213 -19.30 0.82 21.26
CA ALA A 213 -19.82 1.48 22.45
C ALA A 213 -21.24 2.05 22.21
N THR A 214 -21.57 2.42 20.97
CA THR A 214 -22.86 3.06 20.61
C THR A 214 -23.98 2.04 20.38
N THR A 215 -23.68 0.83 19.92
CA THR A 215 -24.69 -0.17 19.51
C THR A 215 -25.49 -0.79 20.67
N HIS A 216 -25.07 -0.62 21.93
CA HIS A 216 -25.75 -1.21 23.09
C HIS A 216 -26.86 -0.32 23.68
N LEU A 217 -27.11 0.87 23.13
CA LEU A 217 -28.15 1.78 23.59
C LEU A 217 -29.54 1.32 23.09
N LYS A 218 -30.17 0.41 23.86
CA LYS A 218 -31.52 -0.11 23.63
C LYS A 218 -32.64 0.95 23.75
N LYS A 219 -32.33 2.18 24.16
CA LYS A 219 -33.22 3.34 24.10
C LYS A 219 -32.44 4.52 23.51
N PRO A 220 -32.80 5.02 22.31
CA PRO A 220 -32.12 6.13 21.68
C PRO A 220 -32.54 7.42 22.37
N SER A 221 -31.85 7.80 23.45
CA SER A 221 -31.70 9.23 23.71
C SER A 221 -30.73 9.71 22.65
N PHE A 222 -31.21 10.49 21.69
CA PHE A 222 -30.50 10.86 20.47
C PHE A 222 -29.15 11.59 20.71
N TRP A 223 -28.78 11.86 21.97
CA TRP A 223 -27.68 12.71 22.40
C TRP A 223 -26.96 12.23 23.68
N ASP A 224 -26.76 10.91 23.81
CA ASP A 224 -25.99 10.34 24.92
C ASP A 224 -24.48 10.62 24.82
N ASP A 225 -23.76 10.66 25.94
CA ASP A 225 -22.34 11.04 25.99
C ASP A 225 -21.44 10.09 25.19
N HIS A 226 -21.77 8.80 25.16
CA HIS A 226 -21.10 7.81 24.31
C HIS A 226 -21.27 8.08 22.81
N THR A 227 -22.42 8.62 22.41
CA THR A 227 -22.69 8.98 21.01
C THR A 227 -21.89 10.23 20.61
N LYS A 228 -21.74 11.21 21.52
CA LYS A 228 -20.89 12.39 21.28
C LYS A 228 -19.43 12.02 21.10
N VAL A 229 -18.90 11.11 21.92
CA VAL A 229 -17.52 10.61 21.79
C VAL A 229 -17.33 9.89 20.45
N ALA A 230 -18.30 9.09 20.02
CA ALA A 230 -18.21 8.38 18.75
C ALA A 230 -18.23 9.31 17.53
N VAL A 231 -19.11 10.31 17.53
CA VAL A 231 -19.21 11.29 16.43
C VAL A 231 -17.97 12.18 16.39
N THR A 232 -17.50 12.68 17.54
CA THR A 232 -16.29 13.51 17.58
C THR A 232 -15.05 12.75 17.13
N TYR A 233 -14.88 11.50 17.58
CA TYR A 233 -13.79 10.64 17.13
C TYR A 233 -13.82 10.41 15.61
N THR A 234 -14.98 10.07 15.05
CA THR A 234 -15.11 9.77 13.61
C THR A 234 -14.86 10.99 12.74
N VAL A 235 -15.32 12.18 13.14
CA VAL A 235 -15.04 13.43 12.43
C VAL A 235 -13.54 13.73 12.40
N VAL A 236 -12.87 13.63 13.54
CA VAL A 236 -11.42 13.84 13.62
C VAL A 236 -10.66 12.79 12.82
N ALA A 237 -11.04 11.52 12.92
CA ALA A 237 -10.41 10.43 12.19
C ALA A 237 -10.55 10.61 10.66
N ILE A 238 -11.75 10.93 10.18
CA ILE A 238 -12.00 11.18 8.75
C ILE A 238 -11.19 12.39 8.27
N PHE A 239 -11.19 13.49 9.05
CA PHE A 239 -10.39 14.67 8.71
C PHE A 239 -8.90 14.34 8.61
N SER A 240 -8.34 13.61 9.59
CA SER A 240 -6.94 13.17 9.56
C SER A 240 -6.64 12.27 8.36
N ILE A 241 -7.55 11.36 8.02
CA ILE A 241 -7.42 10.48 6.85
C ILE A 241 -7.41 11.31 5.55
N ILE A 242 -8.32 12.27 5.40
CA ILE A 242 -8.38 13.13 4.21
C ILE A 242 -7.09 13.95 4.07
N VAL A 243 -6.64 14.60 5.15
CA VAL A 243 -5.40 15.39 5.14
C VAL A 243 -4.19 14.51 4.81
N PHE A 244 -4.15 13.28 5.34
CA PHE A 244 -3.11 12.31 4.99
C PHE A 244 -3.12 12.01 3.49
N PHE A 245 -4.28 11.70 2.90
CA PHE A 245 -4.38 11.42 1.46
C PHE A 245 -4.01 12.60 0.59
N ILE A 246 -4.43 13.82 0.96
CA ILE A 246 -4.04 15.04 0.24
C ILE A 246 -2.52 15.21 0.27
N GLY A 247 -1.90 15.00 1.43
CA GLY A 247 -0.43 15.07 1.57
C GLY A 247 0.28 14.05 0.69
N GLN A 248 -0.21 12.80 0.66
CA GLN A 248 0.33 11.76 -0.21
C GLN A 248 0.19 12.12 -1.69
N VAL A 249 -1.02 12.47 -2.14
CA VAL A 249 -1.29 12.83 -3.55
C VAL A 249 -0.45 14.03 -3.97
N SER A 250 -0.29 15.04 -3.11
CA SER A 250 0.56 16.21 -3.37
C SER A 250 2.01 15.80 -3.67
N LEU A 251 2.60 14.93 -2.85
CA LEU A 251 3.97 14.43 -3.04
C LEU A 251 4.14 13.60 -4.32
N PHE A 252 3.18 12.73 -4.65
CA PHE A 252 3.27 11.92 -5.87
C PHE A 252 3.00 12.74 -7.15
N SER A 253 2.17 13.79 -7.07
CA SER A 253 1.87 14.65 -8.21
C SER A 253 3.04 15.54 -8.64
N SER A 254 3.92 15.91 -7.71
CA SER A 254 5.05 16.80 -7.99
C SER A 254 6.23 16.08 -8.66
N VAL A 255 6.40 14.78 -8.42
CA VAL A 255 7.48 13.96 -9.00
C VAL A 255 7.19 13.54 -10.46
N ARG A 256 5.94 13.65 -10.92
CA ARG A 256 5.52 13.25 -12.27
C ARG A 256 5.44 14.43 -13.27
N ARG A 257 5.92 15.62 -12.91
CA ARG A 257 6.10 16.78 -13.81
C ARG A 257 7.55 16.88 -14.25
#